data_AF-A0A962AW22-F1
#
_entry.id   AF-A0A962AW22-F1
#
_cell.length_a   1.000
_cell.length_b   1.000
_cell.length_c   1.000
_cell.angle_alpha   90.00
_cell.angle_beta   90.00
_cell.angle_gamma   90.00
#
_symmetry.space_group_name_H-M   'P 1'
#
loop_
_entity.id
_entity.type
_entity.pdbx_description
1 polymer ?
#
loop_
_entity_poly.entity_id
_entity_poly.type
_entity_poly.pdbx_seq_one_letter_code
_entity_poly.pdbx_strand_id
1 'polypeptide(L)' 'AVNDVSFKVPLVVRLEGTNVDLGKKIINESGLNVISADDLDDAAQKIVKAVKEAA' A
#
# COMPACT_ATOMS: atom_id res chain seq x y z
N ALA A 1 0.85 15.92 -5.43
CA ALA A 1 1.46 16.01 -4.08
C ALA A 1 2.02 14.67 -3.55
N VAL A 2 1.92 13.55 -4.28
CA VAL A 2 2.45 12.24 -3.80
C VAL A 2 3.71 11.78 -4.57
N ASN A 3 4.00 12.38 -5.72
CA ASN A 3 5.12 12.00 -6.60
C ASN A 3 6.53 12.36 -6.06
N ASP A 4 6.61 13.13 -4.96
CA ASP A 4 7.88 13.55 -4.36
C ASP A 4 8.23 12.80 -3.06
N VAL A 5 7.39 11.84 -2.63
CA VAL A 5 7.64 11.11 -1.40
C VAL A 5 8.30 9.77 -1.72
N SER A 6 9.62 9.79 -1.85
CA SER A 6 10.44 8.58 -1.90
C SER A 6 10.39 7.88 -0.54
N PHE A 7 9.43 6.98 -0.36
CA PHE A 7 9.32 6.17 0.85
C PHE A 7 10.53 5.22 0.94
N LYS A 8 11.36 5.41 1.96
CA LYS A 8 12.50 4.51 2.28
C LYS A 8 12.07 3.29 3.11
N VAL A 9 10.76 3.15 3.36
CA VAL A 9 10.17 2.13 4.23
C VAL A 9 9.01 1.46 3.48
N PRO A 10 8.70 0.18 3.77
CA PRO A 10 7.58 -0.50 3.15
C PRO A 10 6.25 0.20 3.43
N LEU A 11 5.35 0.23 2.43
CA LEU A 11 4.03 0.85 2.54
C LEU A 11 2.94 -0.16 2.18
N VAL A 12 2.02 -0.40 3.11
CA VAL A 12 0.82 -1.23 2.91
C VAL A 12 -0.42 -0.35 3.02
N VAL A 13 -1.34 -0.48 2.05
CA VAL A 13 -2.58 0.31 2.00
C VAL A 13 -3.78 -0.61 1.90
N ARG A 14 -4.71 -0.46 2.84
CA ARG A 14 -6.04 -1.06 2.80
C ARG A 14 -7.04 0.02 2.36
N LEU A 15 -7.76 -0.23 1.27
CA LEU A 15 -8.80 0.68 0.76
C LEU A 15 -10.19 0.10 1.04
N GLU A 16 -11.03 0.86 1.74
CA GLU A 16 -12.42 0.50 2.01
C GLU A 16 -13.38 1.64 1.69
N GLY A 17 -14.63 1.30 1.38
CA GLY A 17 -15.72 2.26 1.15
C GLY A 17 -16.12 2.39 -0.33
N THR A 18 -16.62 3.57 -0.70
CA THR A 18 -17.04 3.86 -2.08
C THR A 18 -15.83 4.18 -2.96
N ASN A 19 -15.87 3.74 -4.23
CA ASN A 19 -14.80 3.98 -5.22
C ASN A 19 -13.46 3.29 -4.93
N VAL A 20 -13.47 2.16 -4.21
CA VAL A 20 -12.27 1.34 -3.97
C VAL A 20 -11.58 0.96 -5.27
N ASP A 21 -12.32 0.58 -6.31
CA ASP A 21 -11.75 0.22 -7.61
C ASP A 21 -11.01 1.39 -8.26
N LEU A 22 -11.57 2.60 -8.18
CA LEU A 22 -10.92 3.81 -8.67
C LEU A 22 -9.67 4.14 -7.83
N GLY A 23 -9.75 4.00 -6.52
CA GLY A 23 -8.61 4.19 -5.62
C GLY A 23 -7.47 3.22 -5.92
N LYS A 24 -7.79 1.93 -6.12
CA LYS A 24 -6.82 0.89 -6.53
C LYS A 24 -6.18 1.23 -7.86
N LYS A 25 -6.97 1.69 -8.83
CA LYS A 25 -6.46 2.13 -10.15
C LYS A 25 -5.46 3.29 -10.02
N ILE A 26 -5.80 4.33 -9.26
CA ILE A 26 -4.93 5.50 -9.04
C ILE A 26 -3.61 5.07 -8.39
N ILE A 27 -3.65 4.19 -7.38
CA ILE A 27 -2.43 3.69 -6.72
C ILE A 27 -1.58 2.89 -7.70
N ASN A 28 -2.17 1.99 -8.48
CA ASN A 28 -1.44 1.19 -9.46
C ASN A 28 -0.80 2.04 -10.57
N GLU A 29 -1.46 3.13 -10.97
CA GLU A 29 -0.96 4.07 -11.99
C GLU A 29 0.04 5.09 -11.41
N SER A 30 0.13 5.23 -10.08
CA SER A 30 0.99 6.23 -9.43
C SER A 30 2.49 5.90 -9.46
N GLY A 31 2.87 4.67 -9.85
CA GLY A 31 4.26 4.21 -9.79
C GLY A 31 4.82 4.09 -8.35
N LEU A 32 3.96 4.23 -7.34
CA LEU A 32 4.33 4.01 -5.95
C LEU A 32 4.49 2.51 -5.69
N ASN A 33 5.57 2.13 -5.01
CA ASN A 33 5.77 0.77 -4.54
C ASN A 33 4.88 0.49 -3.30
N VAL A 34 3.60 0.20 -3.54
CA VAL A 34 2.59 -0.01 -2.49
C VAL A 34 2.07 -1.44 -2.53
N ILE A 35 1.89 -2.01 -1.35
CA ILE A 35 1.26 -3.32 -1.19
C ILE A 35 -0.20 -3.10 -0.81
N SER A 36 -1.14 -3.55 -1.64
CA SER A 36 -2.57 -3.49 -1.29
C SER A 36 -2.95 -4.59 -0.30
N ALA A 37 -3.78 -4.25 0.67
CA ALA A 37 -4.39 -5.18 1.63
C ALA A 37 -5.91 -5.15 1.55
N ASP A 38 -6.53 -6.30 1.80
CA ASP A 38 -7.99 -6.47 1.69
C ASP A 38 -8.70 -6.22 3.03
N ASP A 39 -8.07 -6.60 4.15
CA ASP A 39 -8.58 -6.34 5.49
C ASP A 39 -7.46 -5.91 6.46
N LEU A 40 -7.80 -5.71 7.74
CA LEU A 40 -6.84 -5.24 8.74
C LEU A 40 -5.80 -6.31 9.11
N ASP A 41 -6.21 -7.58 9.15
CA ASP A 41 -5.34 -8.69 9.54
C ASP A 41 -4.33 -8.97 8.42
N ASP A 42 -4.80 -8.96 7.16
CA ASP A 42 -3.98 -9.04 5.96
C ASP A 42 -2.99 -7.86 5.89
N ALA A 43 -3.44 -6.63 6.17
CA ALA A 43 -2.56 -5.47 6.22
C ALA A 43 -1.44 -5.64 7.28
N ALA A 44 -1.80 -6.14 8.47
CA ALA A 44 -0.85 -6.39 9.55
C ALA A 44 0.16 -7.48 9.18
N GLN A 45 -0.28 -8.58 8.58
CA GLN A 45 0.61 -9.66 8.14
C GLN A 45 1.56 -9.19 7.03
N LYS A 46 1.05 -8.45 6.04
CA LYS A 46 1.83 -7.92 4.92
C LYS A 46 2.88 -6.93 5.37
N ILE A 47 2.57 -6.01 6.28
CA ILE A 47 3.56 -5.02 6.74
C ILE A 47 4.65 -5.68 7.58
N VAL A 48 4.31 -6.63 8.45
CA VAL A 48 5.30 -7.38 9.25
C VAL A 48 6.24 -8.16 8.35
N LYS A 49 5.72 -8.81 7.31
CA LYS A 49 6.54 -9.51 6.32
C LYS A 49 7.46 -8.53 5.57
N ALA A 50 6.91 -7.44 5.06
CA ALA A 50 7.69 -6.47 4.28
C ALA A 50 8.81 -5.81 5.10
N VAL A 51 8.56 -5.54 6.39
CA VAL A 51 9.60 -5.04 7.31
C VAL A 51 10.70 -6.07 7.56
N LYS A 52 10.35 -7.36 7.70
CA LYS A 52 11.34 -8.44 7.85
C LYS A 52 12.21 -8.65 6.61
N GLU A 53 11.65 -8.45 5.41
CA GLU A 53 12.37 -8.58 4.14
C GLU A 53 13.24 -7.36 3.80
N ALA A 54 12.92 -6.19 4.35
CA ALA A 54 13.67 -4.95 4.17
C ALA A 54 14.83 -4.76 5.17
N ALA A 55 14.89 -5.58 6.22
CA ALA A 55 15.95 -5.58 7.24
C ALA A 55 17.08 -6.53 6.85
#